data_AF-A0A7W1GA48-F1
#
_entry.id   AF-A0A7W1GA48-F1
#
_cell.length_a   1.000
_cell.length_b   1.000
_cell.length_c   1.000
_cell.angle_alpha   90.00
_cell.angle_beta   90.00
_cell.angle_gamma   90.00
#
_symmetry.space_group_name_H-M   'P 1'
#
loop_
_entity.id
_entity.type
_entity.pdbx_description
1 polymer ?
#
loop_
_entity_poly.entity_id
_entity_poly.type
_entity_poly.pdbx_seq_one_letter_code
_entity_poly.pdbx_strand_id
1 'polypeptide(L)'
;MRRFVNTNSDNGGVHINSGIPNKAFYNLAISLGGRAWERAGRVWYTTLCNELSSNSSFQECASKTYKVARDLYGAALASKVRDAWKAVGLNISTPLQKKPAVKKPPLKADGAKAKTSRAKKPATSQSPAAS
;
A
#
# COMPACT_ATOMS: atom_id res chain seq x y z
N MET A 1 9.97 -11.70 -1.39
CA MET A 1 10.61 -10.38 -1.59
C MET A 1 11.74 -10.39 -2.62
N ARG A 2 12.58 -11.45 -2.74
CA ARG A 2 13.66 -11.49 -3.76
C ARG A 2 13.19 -11.24 -5.20
N ARG A 3 11.95 -11.60 -5.53
CA ARG A 3 11.32 -11.39 -6.86
C ARG A 3 10.23 -10.31 -6.85
N PHE A 4 10.28 -9.36 -5.91
CA PHE A 4 9.37 -8.22 -5.95
C PHE A 4 9.71 -7.36 -7.17
N VAL A 5 8.71 -7.02 -7.97
CA VAL A 5 8.88 -6.22 -9.17
C VAL A 5 8.40 -4.80 -8.88
N ASN A 6 9.30 -3.82 -9.03
CA ASN A 6 8.98 -2.41 -8.97
C ASN A 6 8.68 -1.90 -10.39
N THR A 7 7.42 -1.54 -10.67
CA THR A 7 6.95 -1.14 -12.00
C THR A 7 5.76 -0.18 -11.88
N ASN A 8 5.50 0.62 -12.92
CA ASN A 8 4.29 1.43 -13.03
C ASN A 8 3.17 0.73 -13.82
N SER A 9 3.49 -0.37 -14.52
CA SER A 9 2.50 -1.23 -15.15
C SER A 9 1.67 -1.98 -14.10
N ASP A 10 0.51 -2.50 -14.49
CA ASP A 10 -0.30 -3.35 -13.62
C ASP A 10 -0.61 -2.70 -12.24
N ASN A 11 -0.93 -1.39 -12.25
CA ASN A 11 -1.20 -0.59 -11.05
C ASN A 11 -0.10 -0.67 -9.97
N GLY A 12 1.17 -0.79 -10.37
CA GLY A 12 2.26 -1.05 -9.43
C GLY A 12 2.66 -2.52 -9.31
N GLY A 13 2.28 -3.37 -10.28
CA GLY A 13 2.53 -4.81 -10.27
C GLY A 13 1.65 -5.58 -9.28
N VAL A 14 0.38 -5.19 -9.10
CA VAL A 14 -0.50 -5.81 -8.09
C VAL A 14 -0.71 -7.30 -8.35
N HIS A 15 -0.87 -7.72 -9.61
CA HIS A 15 -1.04 -9.12 -9.97
C HIS A 15 0.31 -9.85 -9.94
N ILE A 16 1.39 -9.19 -10.37
CA ILE A 16 2.76 -9.75 -10.35
C ILE A 16 3.23 -10.06 -8.92
N ASN A 17 3.00 -9.12 -7.99
CA ASN A 17 3.50 -9.20 -6.62
C ASN A 17 2.58 -9.99 -5.68
N SER A 18 1.34 -10.29 -6.08
CA SER A 18 0.36 -11.06 -5.29
C SER A 18 0.84 -12.46 -4.90
N GLY A 19 1.76 -13.05 -5.67
CA GLY A 19 2.36 -14.35 -5.35
C GLY A 19 3.09 -14.39 -4.00
N ILE A 20 3.58 -13.24 -3.51
CA ILE A 20 4.30 -13.14 -2.24
C ILE A 20 3.36 -13.44 -1.05
N PRO A 21 2.26 -12.68 -0.82
CA PRO A 21 1.32 -13.00 0.25
C PRO A 21 0.62 -14.36 0.04
N ASN A 22 0.35 -14.76 -1.21
CA ASN A 22 -0.23 -16.07 -1.50
C ASN A 22 0.68 -17.22 -1.04
N LYS A 23 1.99 -17.12 -1.29
CA LYS A 23 2.93 -18.14 -0.83
C LYS A 23 3.08 -18.16 0.70
N ALA A 24 2.99 -17.01 1.37
CA ALA A 24 2.97 -16.95 2.82
C ALA A 24 1.73 -17.66 3.40
N PHE A 25 0.55 -17.42 2.84
CA PHE A 25 -0.67 -18.13 3.23
C PHE A 25 -0.55 -19.64 3.03
N TYR A 26 -0.10 -20.07 1.85
CA TYR A 26 0.14 -21.48 1.54
C TYR A 26 1.07 -22.13 2.58
N ASN A 27 2.20 -21.50 2.89
CA ASN A 27 3.17 -22.04 3.85
C ASN A 27 2.56 -22.20 5.25
N LEU A 28 1.74 -21.23 5.69
CA LEU A 28 1.03 -21.34 6.96
C LEU A 28 0.02 -22.49 6.95
N ALA A 29 -0.83 -22.56 5.91
CA ALA A 29 -1.86 -23.59 5.81
C ALA A 29 -1.26 -25.00 5.83
N ILE A 30 -0.18 -25.23 5.06
CA ILE A 30 0.54 -26.50 5.07
C ILE A 30 1.19 -26.78 6.44
N SER A 31 1.78 -25.78 7.09
CA SER A 31 2.40 -25.94 8.42
C SER A 31 1.40 -26.25 9.54
N LEU A 32 0.14 -25.83 9.40
CA LEU A 32 -0.92 -26.14 10.35
C LEU A 32 -1.60 -27.48 10.06
N GLY A 33 -1.61 -27.91 8.80
CA GLY A 33 -2.36 -29.08 8.36
C GLY A 33 -3.87 -28.89 8.51
N GLY A 34 -4.61 -29.98 8.30
CA GLY A 34 -6.07 -29.97 8.38
C GLY A 34 -6.72 -29.05 7.35
N ARG A 35 -7.88 -28.49 7.70
CA ARG A 35 -8.65 -27.61 6.83
C ARG A 35 -8.12 -26.18 6.92
N ALA A 36 -7.59 -25.67 5.81
CA ALA A 36 -6.96 -24.35 5.77
C ALA A 36 -7.86 -23.22 6.29
N TRP A 37 -9.18 -23.31 6.09
CA TRP A 37 -10.13 -22.28 6.52
C TRP A 37 -10.34 -22.18 8.04
N GLU A 38 -10.07 -23.25 8.80
CA GLU A 38 -10.37 -23.27 10.25
C GLU A 38 -9.45 -22.35 11.05
N ARG A 39 -8.16 -22.28 10.68
CA ARG A 39 -7.16 -21.51 11.42
C ARG A 39 -6.41 -20.52 10.54
N ALA A 40 -5.77 -20.98 9.45
CA ALA A 40 -5.04 -20.08 8.56
C ALA A 40 -5.99 -19.06 7.90
N GLY A 41 -7.11 -19.54 7.36
CA GLY A 41 -8.14 -18.71 6.75
C GLY A 41 -8.76 -17.74 7.75
N ARG A 42 -9.04 -18.17 8.98
CA ARG A 42 -9.56 -17.29 10.02
C ARG A 42 -8.60 -16.15 10.36
N VAL A 43 -7.31 -16.43 10.52
CA VAL A 43 -6.28 -15.38 10.73
C VAL A 43 -6.24 -14.40 9.56
N TRP A 44 -6.21 -14.89 8.32
CA TRP A 44 -6.17 -14.04 7.12
C TRP A 44 -7.41 -13.17 6.98
N TYR A 45 -8.59 -13.76 7.14
CA TYR A 45 -9.87 -13.07 7.01
C TYR A 45 -10.05 -12.01 8.10
N THR A 46 -9.81 -12.35 9.36
CA THR A 46 -9.88 -11.37 10.46
C THR A 46 -8.88 -10.24 10.27
N THR A 47 -7.67 -10.52 9.78
CA THR A 47 -6.69 -9.47 9.48
C THR A 47 -7.20 -8.54 8.38
N LEU A 48 -7.73 -9.09 7.28
CA LEU A 48 -8.26 -8.33 6.16
C LEU A 48 -9.42 -7.41 6.58
N CYS A 49 -10.35 -7.93 7.37
CA CYS A 49 -11.55 -7.17 7.75
C CYS A 49 -11.28 -6.10 8.83
N ASN A 50 -10.35 -6.37 9.76
CA ASN A 50 -10.29 -5.59 11.01
C ASN A 50 -8.97 -4.84 11.23
N GLU A 51 -7.89 -5.21 10.55
CA GLU A 51 -6.55 -4.72 10.89
C GLU A 51 -5.82 -4.02 9.74
N LEU A 52 -6.29 -4.20 8.49
CA LEU A 52 -5.71 -3.56 7.31
C LEU A 52 -6.49 -2.33 6.88
N SER A 53 -5.75 -1.36 6.37
CA SER A 53 -6.25 -0.18 5.68
C SER A 53 -6.03 -0.31 4.16
N SER A 54 -6.67 0.58 3.39
CA SER A 54 -6.52 0.63 1.93
C SER A 54 -5.09 0.85 1.42
N ASN A 55 -4.17 1.31 2.28
CA ASN A 55 -2.77 1.58 1.96
C ASN A 55 -1.77 0.66 2.69
N SER A 56 -2.25 -0.43 3.30
CA SER A 56 -1.38 -1.36 4.04
C SER A 56 -0.37 -2.06 3.12
N SER A 57 0.89 -2.05 3.52
CA SER A 57 1.97 -2.78 2.84
C SER A 57 2.04 -4.26 3.24
N PHE A 58 2.83 -5.05 2.50
CA PHE A 58 3.05 -6.46 2.87
C PHE A 58 3.67 -6.63 4.26
N GLN A 59 4.55 -5.72 4.68
CA GLN A 59 5.15 -5.75 6.01
C GLN A 59 4.10 -5.47 7.12
N GLU A 60 3.16 -4.57 6.85
CA GLU A 60 2.03 -4.31 7.75
C GLU A 60 1.12 -5.54 7.81
N CYS A 61 0.76 -6.13 6.68
CA CYS A 61 -0.01 -7.38 6.64
C CYS A 61 0.67 -8.53 7.40
N ALA A 62 1.98 -8.70 7.24
CA ALA A 62 2.75 -9.69 8.01
C ALA A 62 2.63 -9.45 9.52
N SER A 63 2.86 -8.21 9.96
CA SER A 63 2.81 -7.84 11.37
C SER A 63 1.40 -7.99 11.97
N LYS A 64 0.36 -7.63 11.21
CA LYS A 64 -1.04 -7.73 11.63
C LYS A 64 -1.54 -9.17 11.68
N THR A 65 -1.21 -10.00 10.69
CA THR A 65 -1.53 -11.45 10.74
C THR A 65 -0.85 -12.14 11.92
N TYR A 66 0.38 -11.76 12.27
CA TYR A 66 1.06 -12.25 13.48
C TYR A 66 0.33 -11.85 14.76
N LYS A 67 -0.07 -10.58 14.88
CA LYS A 67 -0.87 -10.09 16.01
C LYS A 67 -2.18 -10.88 16.13
N VAL A 68 -2.97 -10.95 15.06
CA VAL A 68 -4.26 -11.65 15.03
C VAL A 68 -4.10 -13.13 15.38
N ALA A 69 -3.08 -13.80 14.84
CA ALA A 69 -2.79 -15.18 15.18
C ALA A 69 -2.48 -15.39 16.66
N ARG A 70 -1.72 -14.47 17.26
CA ARG A 70 -1.42 -14.50 18.70
C ARG A 70 -2.68 -14.28 19.53
N ASP A 71 -3.50 -13.31 19.13
CA ASP A 71 -4.73 -12.94 19.83
C ASP A 71 -5.77 -14.08 19.78
N LEU A 72 -5.90 -14.78 18.64
CA LEU A 72 -6.87 -15.86 18.46
C LEU A 72 -6.41 -17.24 18.94
N TYR A 73 -5.12 -17.55 18.81
CA TYR A 73 -4.61 -18.93 18.95
C TYR A 73 -3.30 -19.04 19.75
N GLY A 74 -2.81 -17.93 20.32
CA GLY A 74 -1.61 -17.91 21.14
C GLY A 74 -0.29 -17.95 20.36
N ALA A 75 0.81 -17.95 21.11
CA ALA A 75 2.16 -17.76 20.58
C ALA A 75 2.62 -18.85 19.59
N ALA A 76 2.15 -20.09 19.75
CA ALA A 76 2.55 -21.19 18.90
C ALA A 76 2.12 -20.99 17.43
N LEU A 77 0.87 -20.56 17.19
CA LEU A 77 0.40 -20.28 15.83
C LEU A 77 1.02 -18.98 15.31
N ALA A 78 1.17 -17.97 16.15
CA ALA A 78 1.85 -16.73 15.78
C ALA A 78 3.29 -17.00 15.28
N SER A 79 4.03 -17.91 15.93
CA SER A 79 5.35 -18.33 15.47
C SER A 79 5.31 -18.90 14.05
N LYS A 80 4.34 -19.79 13.75
CA LYS A 80 4.16 -20.34 12.40
C LYS A 80 3.83 -19.28 11.36
N VAL A 81 3.05 -18.26 11.72
CA VAL A 81 2.79 -17.09 10.84
C VAL A 81 4.08 -16.33 10.55
N ARG A 82 4.88 -16.06 11.58
CA ARG A 82 6.19 -15.42 11.42
C ARG A 82 7.09 -16.22 10.48
N ASP A 83 7.15 -17.54 10.65
CA ASP A 83 7.99 -18.40 9.82
C ASP A 83 7.51 -18.43 8.37
N ALA A 84 6.18 -18.42 8.15
CA ALA A 84 5.58 -18.36 6.82
C ALA A 84 5.92 -17.05 6.07
N TRP A 85 5.87 -15.91 6.76
CA TRP A 85 6.28 -14.62 6.20
C TRP A 85 7.80 -14.52 5.99
N LYS A 86 8.59 -15.07 6.93
CA LYS A 86 10.05 -15.15 6.81
C LYS A 86 10.46 -15.93 5.56
N ALA A 87 9.77 -17.03 5.25
CA ALA A 87 10.03 -17.84 4.05
C ALA A 87 9.82 -17.08 2.74
N VAL A 88 8.98 -16.03 2.72
CA VAL A 88 8.83 -15.12 1.57
C VAL A 88 9.65 -13.85 1.70
N GLY A 89 10.54 -13.76 2.69
CA GLY A 89 11.50 -12.68 2.88
C GLY A 89 10.95 -11.46 3.60
N LEU A 90 9.91 -11.61 4.43
CA LEU A 90 9.41 -10.57 5.33
C LEU A 90 9.66 -10.97 6.78
N ASN A 91 10.49 -10.20 7.48
CA ASN A 91 10.85 -10.48 8.87
C ASN A 91 9.91 -9.72 9.81
N ILE A 92 9.30 -10.43 10.76
CA ILE A 92 8.48 -9.83 11.81
C ILE A 92 9.33 -9.71 13.07
N SER A 93 9.98 -8.56 13.23
CA SER A 93 10.68 -8.19 14.46
C SER A 93 9.68 -7.56 15.41
N THR A 94 9.40 -8.17 16.55
CA THR A 94 8.66 -7.47 17.63
C THR A 94 9.68 -6.51 18.27
N PRO A 95 9.51 -5.17 18.21
CA PRO A 95 8.35 -4.39 18.66
C PRO A 95 7.81 -3.36 17.63
N LEU A 96 6.57 -2.91 17.87
CA LEU A 96 5.78 -1.91 17.12
C LEU A 96 6.63 -0.85 16.38
N GLN A 97 6.84 -1.03 15.08
CA GLN A 97 7.47 0.03 14.29
C GLN A 97 6.44 1.13 13.98
N LYS A 98 6.62 2.31 14.60
CA LYS A 98 6.16 3.57 14.02
C LYS A 98 6.83 3.72 12.65
N LYS A 99 6.06 3.71 11.57
CA LYS A 99 6.56 3.99 10.22
C LYS A 99 6.73 5.51 10.07
N PRO A 100 7.81 6.03 9.43
CA PRO A 100 7.83 7.41 8.99
C PRO A 100 6.74 7.63 7.95
N ALA A 101 6.05 8.77 8.02
CA ALA A 101 5.07 9.15 7.01
C ALA A 101 5.75 9.20 5.64
N VAL A 102 5.31 8.32 4.71
CA VAL A 102 5.67 8.45 3.31
C VAL A 102 4.97 9.70 2.79
N LYS A 103 5.71 10.80 2.61
CA LYS A 103 5.21 11.97 1.90
C LYS A 103 4.87 11.54 0.48
N LYS A 104 3.60 11.62 0.11
CA LYS A 104 3.14 11.40 -1.27
C LYS A 104 3.95 12.34 -2.18
N PRO A 105 4.62 11.84 -3.25
CA PRO A 105 5.22 12.75 -4.23
C PRO A 105 4.13 13.66 -4.79
N PRO A 106 4.39 14.96 -5.01
CA PRO A 106 3.39 15.83 -5.61
C PRO A 106 3.03 15.26 -6.98
N LEU A 107 1.73 15.08 -7.23
CA LEU A 107 1.26 14.86 -8.59
C LEU A 107 1.82 16.02 -9.42
N LYS A 108 2.61 15.70 -10.45
CA LYS A 108 2.99 16.70 -11.44
C LYS A 108 1.68 17.25 -12.01
N ALA A 109 1.47 18.56 -11.86
CA ALA A 109 0.43 19.25 -12.57
C ALA A 109 0.75 19.16 -14.07
N ASP A 110 -0.09 18.47 -14.83
CA ASP A 110 -0.04 18.57 -16.28
C ASP A 110 -0.34 20.01 -16.67
N GLY A 111 0.66 20.63 -17.29
CA GLY A 111 0.64 22.04 -17.67
C GLY A 111 -0.37 22.30 -18.77
N ALA A 112 -1.40 23.06 -18.45
CA ALA A 112 -2.15 23.81 -19.46
C ALA A 112 -1.25 24.96 -19.96
N LYS A 113 -0.74 24.85 -21.19
CA LYS A 113 -0.08 25.97 -21.88
C LYS A 113 -1.11 26.92 -22.49
N ALA A 114 -1.03 28.16 -22.01
CA ALA A 114 -1.01 29.44 -22.73
C ALA A 114 -2.14 29.84 -23.69
N LYS A 115 -2.76 31.00 -23.39
CA LYS A 115 -2.82 32.13 -24.33
C LYS A 115 -2.58 33.48 -23.61
N THR A 116 -1.51 34.14 -24.03
CA THR A 116 -1.18 35.57 -23.94
C THR A 116 -2.29 36.42 -24.59
N SER A 117 -2.57 37.68 -24.25
CA SER A 117 -1.65 38.84 -24.18
C SER A 117 -2.29 40.10 -23.54
N ARG A 118 -1.52 40.72 -22.65
CA ARG A 118 -1.13 42.15 -22.53
C ARG A 118 -2.15 43.30 -22.71
N ALA A 119 -2.24 44.09 -21.63
CA ALA A 119 -2.91 45.38 -21.49
C ALA A 119 -2.32 46.53 -22.35
N LYS A 120 -3.16 47.52 -22.67
CA LYS A 120 -2.78 48.86 -23.13
C LYS A 120 -3.48 49.91 -22.24
N LYS A 121 -2.73 50.89 -21.73
CA LYS A 121 -3.19 52.03 -20.90
C LYS A 121 -2.53 53.33 -21.48
N PRO A 122 -2.89 54.56 -21.05
CA PRO A 122 -4.03 55.40 -21.45
C PRO A 122 -3.60 56.76 -22.09
N ALA A 123 -4.59 57.64 -22.40
CA ALA A 123 -4.61 59.12 -22.25
C ALA A 123 -5.16 59.95 -23.46
N THR A 124 -6.34 60.54 -23.23
CA THR A 124 -6.76 61.97 -23.35
C THR A 124 -6.57 62.84 -24.62
N SER A 125 -7.73 63.38 -25.06
CA SER A 125 -8.07 64.67 -25.73
C SER A 125 -7.46 65.09 -27.08
N GLN A 126 -8.35 65.37 -28.05
CA GLN A 126 -8.54 66.71 -28.63
C GLN A 126 -9.83 66.77 -29.50
N SER A 127 -10.66 67.80 -29.27
CA SER A 127 -11.67 68.39 -30.18
C SER A 127 -10.97 69.56 -30.94
N PRO A 128 -11.51 70.29 -31.95
CA PRO A 128 -12.94 70.50 -32.27
C PRO A 128 -13.32 70.66 -33.79
N ALA A 129 -14.59 71.05 -33.98
CA ALA A 129 -15.13 71.99 -34.99
C ALA A 129 -15.78 71.48 -36.29
N ALA A 130 -17.10 71.73 -36.31
CA ALA A 130 -18.05 72.07 -37.36
C ALA A 130 -17.55 72.40 -38.79
N SER A 131 -18.30 71.89 -39.77
CA SER A 131 -19.06 72.69 -40.76
C SER A 131 -20.27 71.89 -41.23
#